data_AF-A0A350IDS7-F1
#
_entry.id   AF-A0A350IDS7-F1
#
_cell.length_a   1.000
_cell.length_b   1.000
_cell.length_c   1.000
_cell.angle_alpha   90.00
_cell.angle_beta   90.00
_cell.angle_gamma   90.00
#
_symmetry.space_group_name_H-M   'P 1'
#
loop_
_entity.id
_entity.type
_entity.pdbx_description
1 polymer ?
#
loop_
_entity_poly.entity_id
_entity_poly.type
_entity_poly.pdbx_seq_one_letter_code
_entity_poly.pdbx_strand_id
1 'polypeptide(L)' 'MNFFKTTILGLLVMLTSVGASSQEISLLTIAPGDMVYDTYGHSALRVNYSDRDMDLVYNYGLYDFNT' A
#
# COMPACT_ATOMS: atom_id res chain seq x y z
N MET A 1 15.61 39.77 20.52
CA MET A 1 16.39 38.87 19.63
C MET A 1 15.91 37.41 19.66
N ASN A 2 15.21 36.94 20.70
CA ASN A 2 14.80 35.53 20.81
C ASN A 2 13.46 35.23 20.11
N PHE A 3 12.50 36.17 20.13
CA PHE A 3 11.19 36.00 19.50
C PHE A 3 11.27 35.74 17.98
N PHE A 4 12.07 36.54 17.27
CA PHE A 4 12.22 36.39 15.81
C PHE A 4 12.89 35.05 15.44
N LYS A 5 13.84 34.59 16.27
CA LYS A 5 14.51 33.29 16.10
C LYS A 5 13.56 32.12 16.36
N THR A 6 12.71 32.22 17.38
CA THR A 6 11.72 31.17 17.68
C THR A 6 10.66 31.05 16.59
N THR A 7 10.21 32.17 16.02
CA THR A 7 9.22 32.15 14.93
C THR A 7 9.81 31.56 13.65
N ILE A 8 11.05 31.90 13.30
CA ILE A 8 11.75 31.33 12.15
C ILE A 8 12.01 29.83 12.33
N LEU A 9 12.42 29.40 13.52
CA LEU A 9 12.67 27.98 13.80
C LEU A 9 11.37 27.16 13.73
N GLY A 10 10.27 27.69 14.27
CA GLY A 10 8.95 27.03 14.19
C GLY A 10 8.44 26.90 12.75
N LEU A 11 8.65 27.93 11.92
CA LEU A 11 8.29 27.88 10.50
C LEU A 11 9.16 26.87 9.73
N LEU A 12 10.46 26.80 10.02
CA LEU A 12 11.36 25.84 9.39
C LEU A 12 10.96 24.38 9.69
N VAL A 13 10.54 24.08 10.92
CA VAL A 13 10.06 22.75 11.33
C VAL A 13 8.76 22.36 10.60
N MET A 14 7.87 23.32 10.33
CA MET A 14 6.66 23.07 9.55
C MET A 14 6.98 22.72 8.09
N LEU A 15 7.97 23.39 7.47
CA LEU A 15 8.37 23.13 6.08
C LEU A 15 8.98 21.73 5.87
N THR A 16 9.54 21.09 6.91
CA THR A 16 10.18 19.76 6.77
C THR A 16 9.20 18.59 6.92
N SER A 17 7.91 18.82 7.14
CA SER A 17 6.95 17.76 7.52
C SER A 17 6.20 17.07 6.36
N VAL A 18 6.47 17.41 5.10
CA VAL A 18 5.84 16.72 3.95
C VAL A 18 6.78 15.64 3.42
N GLY A 19 6.65 14.43 3.95
CA GLY A 19 7.21 13.22 3.35
C GLY A 19 6.27 12.71 2.26
N ALA A 20 6.75 12.54 1.03
CA ALA A 20 5.99 11.87 -0.02
C ALA A 20 5.90 10.38 0.32
N SER A 21 4.74 9.91 0.78
CA SER A 21 4.50 8.48 0.94
C SER A 21 4.26 7.85 -0.44
N SER A 22 5.12 6.92 -0.84
CA SER A 22 4.91 6.08 -2.02
C SER A 22 4.35 4.73 -1.57
N GLN A 23 3.27 4.29 -2.21
CA GLN A 23 2.73 2.95 -2.04
C GLN A 23 3.38 2.03 -3.06
N GLU A 24 3.72 0.81 -2.65
CA GLU A 24 4.19 -0.22 -3.57
C GLU A 24 2.99 -0.99 -4.12
N ILE A 25 2.87 -1.06 -5.43
CA ILE A 25 1.87 -1.88 -6.13
C ILE A 25 2.60 -3.04 -6.80
N SER A 26 2.18 -4.26 -6.49
CA SER A 26 2.74 -5.48 -7.07
C SER A 26 1.63 -6.42 -7.54
N LEU A 27 1.94 -7.22 -8.57
CA LEU A 27 1.08 -8.32 -9.01
C LEU A 27 1.58 -9.60 -8.35
N LEU A 28 0.76 -10.20 -7.50
CA LEU A 28 1.01 -11.53 -6.96
C LEU A 28 0.53 -12.57 -7.96
N THR A 29 1.44 -13.44 -8.39
CA THR A 29 1.14 -14.54 -9.30
C THR A 29 1.10 -15.84 -8.51
N ILE A 30 0.00 -16.58 -8.62
CA ILE A 30 -0.23 -17.84 -7.91
C ILE A 30 -0.18 -18.94 -8.96
N ALA A 31 0.63 -19.97 -8.70
CA ALA A 31 0.78 -21.11 -9.61
C ALA A 31 -0.56 -21.86 -9.81
N PRO A 32 -0.69 -22.63 -10.90
CA PRO A 32 -1.80 -23.56 -11.09
C PRO A 32 -2.12 -24.41 -9.86
N GLY A 33 -3.41 -24.59 -9.59
CA GLY A 33 -3.94 -25.46 -8.54
C GLY A 33 -4.69 -26.68 -9.09
N ASP A 34 -4.99 -27.63 -8.20
CA ASP A 34 -5.63 -28.91 -8.54
C ASP A 34 -7.13 -28.79 -8.85
N MET A 35 -7.76 -27.68 -8.44
CA MET A 35 -9.17 -27.42 -8.68
C MET A 35 -9.37 -26.88 -10.11
N VAL A 36 -10.47 -27.26 -10.77
CA VAL A 36 -10.75 -26.91 -12.19
C VAL A 36 -10.71 -25.40 -12.41
N TYR A 37 -11.18 -24.63 -11.44
CA TYR A 37 -11.21 -23.17 -11.49
C TYR A 37 -9.88 -22.51 -11.07
N ASP A 38 -8.87 -23.30 -10.66
CA ASP A 38 -7.51 -22.86 -10.31
C ASP A 38 -6.46 -23.36 -11.31
N THR A 39 -6.85 -24.13 -12.32
CA THR A 39 -5.92 -24.88 -13.20
C THR A 39 -4.99 -23.96 -14.00
N TYR A 40 -5.34 -22.70 -14.19
CA TYR A 40 -4.50 -21.71 -14.86
C TYR A 40 -3.76 -20.78 -13.89
N GLY A 41 -3.88 -21.03 -12.58
CA GLY A 41 -3.38 -20.17 -11.52
C GLY A 41 -4.27 -18.96 -11.28
N HIS A 42 -3.81 -18.10 -10.36
CA HIS A 42 -4.52 -16.88 -9.96
C HIS A 42 -3.61 -15.68 -9.96
N SER A 43 -4.21 -14.50 -9.92
CA SER A 43 -3.48 -13.26 -9.72
C SER A 43 -4.21 -12.35 -8.73
N ALA A 44 -3.43 -11.62 -7.95
CA ALA A 44 -3.95 -10.63 -7.03
C ALA A 44 -3.13 -9.34 -7.12
N LEU A 45 -3.78 -8.20 -6.94
CA LEU A 45 -3.09 -6.92 -6.77
C LEU A 45 -2.77 -6.72 -5.30
N ARG A 46 -1.49 -6.55 -4.97
CA ARG A 46 -1.04 -6.20 -3.63
C ARG A 46 -0.69 -4.72 -3.59
N VAL A 47 -1.16 -4.03 -2.57
CA VAL A 47 -0.84 -2.63 -2.27
C VAL A 47 -0.24 -2.55 -0.87
N ASN A 48 1.05 -2.23 -0.80
CA ASN A 48 1.76 -2.07 0.47
C ASN A 48 1.93 -0.58 0.80
N TYR A 49 1.45 -0.20 1.98
CA TYR A 49 1.56 1.14 2.57
C TYR A 49 2.61 1.11 3.67
N SER A 50 3.86 1.37 3.29
CA SER A 50 5.01 1.39 4.21
C SER A 50 4.88 2.43 5.32
N ASP A 51 4.09 3.49 5.10
CA ASP A 51 3.81 4.57 6.05
C ASP A 51 2.76 4.20 7.12
N ARG A 52 1.98 3.14 6.90
CA ARG A 52 0.80 2.80 7.72
C ARG A 52 0.85 1.41 8.32
N ASP A 53 1.95 0.68 8.15
CA ASP A 53 2.05 -0.74 8.51
C ASP A 53 0.86 -1.55 7.97
N MET A 54 0.48 -1.26 6.71
CA MET A 54 -0.72 -1.82 6.09
C MET A 54 -0.37 -2.49 4.77
N ASP A 55 -0.83 -3.73 4.61
CA ASP A 55 -0.59 -4.56 3.43
C ASP A 55 -1.90 -5.18 2.96
N LEU A 56 -2.40 -4.71 1.83
CA LEU A 56 -3.70 -5.09 1.29
C LEU A 56 -3.52 -5.96 0.04
N VAL A 57 -4.27 -7.06 -0.03
CA VAL A 57 -4.31 -7.94 -1.19
C VAL A 57 -5.73 -8.02 -1.74
N TYR A 58 -5.89 -7.59 -2.98
CA TYR A 58 -7.14 -7.64 -3.73
C TYR A 58 -7.09 -8.84 -4.68
N ASN A 59 -7.82 -9.90 -4.30
CA ASN A 59 -8.00 -11.07 -5.16
C ASN A 59 -9.05 -10.77 -6.23
N TYR A 60 -8.72 -11.05 -7.48
CA TYR A 60 -9.64 -10.97 -8.61
C TYR A 60 -9.93 -12.38 -9.13
N GLY A 61 -11.18 -12.64 -9.51
CA GLY A 61 -11.59 -13.96 -10.00
C GLY A 61 -12.06 -14.94 -8.92
N LEU A 62 -12.37 -14.45 -7.71
CA LEU A 62 -13.05 -15.27 -6.70
C LEU A 62 -14.45 -15.65 -7.18
N TYR A 63 -14.80 -16.90 -6.94
CA TYR A 63 -16.08 -17.51 -7.26
C TYR A 63 -16.78 -17.88 -5.95
N ASP A 64 -18.09 -17.61 -5.88
CA ASP A 64 -18.97 -18.10 -4.81
C ASP A 64 -19.91 -19.14 -5.43
N PHE A 65 -19.88 -20.36 -4.91
CA PHE A 65 -20.72 -21.45 -5.38
C PHE A 65 -22.07 -21.51 -4.66
N ASN A 66 -22.33 -20.61 -3.69
CA ASN A 66 -23.56 -20.58 -2.90
C ASN A 66 -24.55 -19.48 -3.32
N THR A 67 -24.26 -18.76 -4.40
CA THR A 67 -25.23 -17.90 -5.11
C THR A 67 -25.98 -18.70 -6.16
#